data_AF-A0AAN6TDL7-F1
#
_entry.id   AF-A0AAN6TDL7-F1
#
_cell.length_a   1.000
_cell.length_b   1.000
_cell.length_c   1.000
_cell.angle_alpha   90.00
_cell.angle_beta   90.00
_cell.angle_gamma   90.00
#
_symmetry.space_group_name_H-M   'P 1'
#
loop_
_entity.id
_entity.type
_entity.pdbx_description
1 polymer ?
#
loop_
_entity_poly.entity_id
_entity_poly.type
_entity_poly.pdbx_seq_one_letter_code
_entity_poly.pdbx_strand_id
1 'polypeptide(L)'
;MLTDQEIARAAARLAEFRRSDALSQLLDQYEVLLDDYKRLKSDYEEEREAREKYKQMARDQERNPFVLVLVDGDGYVFNESLIAQRAEGGSSAAQMLNDEIKASLRRKGLEHCQVMVRIYANVFGLSKALSKVGLGGNESRSLGPFIASFNRCYGLTEFVDAGQLKENADFKVRALLRLYADNAQCKHVYLAACHDVGYISELAPFMGNSAKFTLINSPGIHFHEEFTKLGMGIEEFRGVFRSTPLEGSLPFRPLTSHNVNAKSATQAIPPAKQPLVS
;
A
#
# COMPACT_ATOMS: atom_id res chain seq x y z
N MET A 1 2.23 17.49 -96.93
CA MET A 1 1.75 16.10 -96.74
C MET A 1 2.83 15.36 -95.98
N LEU A 2 2.48 14.58 -94.95
CA LEU A 2 3.47 13.73 -94.27
C LEU A 2 4.04 12.73 -95.28
N THR A 3 5.33 12.46 -95.19
CA THR A 3 5.99 11.49 -96.07
C THR A 3 5.62 10.06 -95.64
N ASP A 4 5.60 9.11 -96.59
CA ASP A 4 5.23 7.72 -96.32
C ASP A 4 6.09 7.07 -95.20
N GLN A 5 7.35 7.49 -95.07
CA GLN A 5 8.24 7.08 -93.98
C GLN A 5 7.80 7.59 -92.60
N GLU A 6 7.29 8.81 -92.51
CA GLU A 6 6.80 9.38 -91.25
C GLU A 6 5.51 8.71 -90.79
N ILE A 7 4.63 8.39 -91.74
CA ILE A 7 3.39 7.65 -91.49
C ILE A 7 3.70 6.22 -91.02
N ALA A 8 4.66 5.54 -91.67
CA ALA A 8 5.10 4.20 -91.25
C ALA A 8 5.75 4.19 -89.86
N ARG A 9 6.58 5.19 -89.54
CA ARG A 9 7.17 5.34 -88.20
C ARG A 9 6.13 5.65 -87.13
N ALA A 10 5.16 6.50 -87.43
CA ALA A 10 4.07 6.80 -86.51
C ALA A 10 3.18 5.57 -86.25
N ALA A 11 2.86 4.80 -87.29
CA ALA A 11 2.10 3.55 -87.17
C ALA A 11 2.87 2.48 -86.39
N ALA A 12 4.18 2.34 -86.61
CA ALA A 12 5.04 1.43 -85.85
C ALA A 12 5.10 1.82 -84.36
N ARG A 13 5.26 3.11 -84.05
CA ARG A 13 5.19 3.63 -82.68
C ARG A 13 3.84 3.39 -82.03
N LEU A 14 2.75 3.54 -82.77
CA LEU A 14 1.39 3.32 -82.26
C LEU A 14 1.11 1.83 -82.00
N ALA A 15 1.65 0.93 -82.84
CA ALA A 15 1.61 -0.52 -82.64
C ALA A 15 2.53 -0.99 -81.50
N GLU A 16 3.62 -0.28 -81.23
CA GLU A 16 4.51 -0.50 -80.09
C GLU A 16 3.85 -0.03 -78.78
N PHE A 17 3.21 1.15 -78.78
CA PHE A 17 2.37 1.61 -77.66
C PHE A 17 1.18 0.69 -77.37
N ARG A 18 0.54 0.14 -78.41
CA ARG A 18 -0.54 -0.86 -78.25
C ARG A 18 -0.07 -2.23 -77.77
N ARG A 19 1.21 -2.59 -78.01
CA ARG A 19 1.84 -3.81 -77.49
C ARG A 19 2.46 -3.61 -76.12
N SER A 20 2.79 -2.37 -75.78
CA SER A 20 3.30 -2.00 -74.48
C SER A 20 2.15 -2.10 -73.48
N ASP A 21 2.18 -3.18 -72.71
CA ASP A 21 1.29 -3.41 -71.55
C ASP A 21 1.56 -2.42 -70.41
N ALA A 22 2.26 -1.31 -70.68
CA ALA A 22 2.67 -0.30 -69.72
C ALA A 22 1.49 0.33 -69.00
N LEU A 23 0.34 0.47 -69.66
CA LEU A 23 -0.87 0.95 -68.99
C LEU A 23 -1.40 -0.09 -67.99
N SER A 24 -1.44 -1.36 -68.36
CA SER A 24 -1.86 -2.45 -67.46
C SER A 24 -0.89 -2.59 -66.29
N GLN A 25 0.43 -2.57 -66.55
CA GLN A 25 1.46 -2.59 -65.51
C GLN A 25 1.37 -1.38 -64.57
N LEU A 26 1.05 -0.20 -65.10
CA LEU A 26 0.84 1.00 -64.29
C LEU A 26 -0.40 0.86 -63.41
N LEU A 27 -1.50 0.29 -63.95
CA LEU A 27 -2.72 0.02 -63.20
C LEU A 27 -2.49 -1.01 -62.09
N ASP A 28 -1.76 -2.09 -62.38
CA ASP A 28 -1.38 -3.12 -61.39
C ASP A 28 -0.52 -2.53 -60.26
N GLN A 29 0.46 -1.69 -60.61
CA GLN A 29 1.27 -0.97 -59.62
C GLN A 29 0.43 -0.03 -58.76
N TYR A 30 -0.57 0.63 -59.35
CA TYR A 30 -1.47 1.52 -58.64
C TYR A 30 -2.39 0.75 -57.69
N GLU A 31 -2.85 -0.43 -58.08
CA GLU A 31 -3.67 -1.31 -57.25
C GLU A 31 -2.89 -1.82 -56.04
N VAL A 32 -1.66 -2.30 -56.23
CA VAL A 32 -0.76 -2.68 -55.14
C VAL A 32 -0.50 -1.50 -54.19
N LEU A 33 -0.20 -0.32 -54.73
CA LEU A 33 0.05 0.87 -53.92
C LEU A 33 -1.18 1.30 -53.10
N LEU A 34 -2.38 1.17 -53.67
CA LEU A 34 -3.63 1.46 -52.95
C LEU A 34 -3.87 0.49 -51.81
N ASP A 35 -3.59 -0.80 -51.98
CA ASP A 35 -3.74 -1.79 -50.92
C ASP A 35 -2.69 -1.63 -49.83
N ASP A 36 -1.43 -1.37 -50.19
CA ASP A 36 -0.37 -1.03 -49.24
C ASP A 36 -0.72 0.23 -48.44
N TYR A 37 -1.27 1.25 -49.10
CA TYR A 37 -1.72 2.47 -48.44
C TYR A 37 -2.89 2.21 -47.48
N LYS A 38 -3.90 1.42 -47.89
CA LYS A 38 -5.02 1.05 -47.01
C LYS A 38 -4.53 0.30 -45.77
N ARG A 39 -3.60 -0.64 -45.97
CA ARG A 39 -3.00 -1.42 -44.87
C ARG A 39 -2.22 -0.51 -43.94
N LEU A 40 -1.33 0.33 -44.47
CA LEU A 40 -0.55 1.27 -43.68
C LEU A 40 -1.45 2.25 -42.91
N LYS A 41 -2.54 2.73 -43.54
CA LYS A 41 -3.51 3.60 -42.90
C LYS A 41 -4.23 2.88 -41.74
N SER A 42 -4.63 1.63 -41.94
CA SER A 42 -5.26 0.79 -40.90
C SER A 42 -4.31 0.58 -39.72
N ASP A 43 -3.06 0.17 -39.99
CA ASP A 43 -2.04 -0.06 -38.97
C ASP A 43 -1.74 1.23 -38.19
N TYR A 44 -1.68 2.37 -38.89
CA TYR A 44 -1.49 3.69 -38.26
C TYR A 44 -2.67 4.10 -37.38
N GLU A 45 -3.91 3.87 -37.83
CA GLU A 45 -5.12 4.16 -37.04
C GLU A 45 -5.18 3.28 -35.78
N GLU A 46 -4.85 1.99 -35.89
CA GLU A 46 -4.79 1.07 -34.75
C GLU A 46 -3.72 1.50 -33.73
N GLU A 47 -2.50 1.79 -34.18
CA GLU A 47 -1.41 2.23 -33.30
C GLU A 47 -1.72 3.57 -32.64
N ARG A 48 -2.35 4.50 -33.39
CA ARG A 48 -2.80 5.78 -32.85
C ARG A 48 -3.86 5.58 -31.77
N GLU A 49 -4.86 4.74 -32.01
CA GLU A 49 -5.89 4.42 -31.03
C GLU A 49 -5.31 3.74 -29.78
N ALA A 50 -4.40 2.77 -29.96
CA ALA A 50 -3.71 2.10 -28.87
C ALA A 50 -2.93 3.13 -28.02
N ARG A 51 -2.25 4.07 -28.66
CA ARG A 51 -1.51 5.14 -27.98
C ARG A 51 -2.43 6.12 -27.25
N GLU A 52 -3.56 6.50 -27.83
CA GLU A 52 -4.56 7.35 -27.19
C GLU A 52 -5.18 6.64 -25.97
N LYS A 53 -5.57 5.37 -26.11
CA LYS A 53 -6.06 4.52 -25.01
C LYS A 53 -5.02 4.39 -23.89
N TYR A 54 -3.77 4.12 -24.23
CA TYR A 54 -2.67 4.03 -23.25
C TYR A 54 -2.47 5.35 -22.49
N LYS A 55 -2.46 6.49 -23.18
CA LYS A 55 -2.36 7.81 -22.54
C LYS A 55 -3.53 8.07 -21.60
N GLN A 56 -4.74 7.66 -21.98
CA GLN A 56 -5.92 7.84 -21.15
C GLN A 56 -5.88 6.95 -19.90
N MET A 57 -5.52 5.68 -20.07
CA MET A 57 -5.32 4.74 -18.95
C MET A 57 -4.22 5.21 -17.99
N ALA A 58 -3.10 5.72 -18.51
CA ALA A 58 -2.02 6.27 -17.70
C ALA A 58 -2.48 7.49 -16.88
N ARG A 59 -3.22 8.41 -17.50
CA ARG A 59 -3.81 9.57 -16.81
C ARG A 59 -4.80 9.15 -15.73
N ASP A 60 -5.60 8.13 -15.98
CA ASP A 60 -6.58 7.64 -15.01
C ASP A 60 -5.89 6.94 -13.82
N GLN A 61 -4.77 6.25 -14.04
CA GLN A 61 -3.93 5.72 -12.95
C GLN A 61 -3.20 6.80 -12.14
N GLU A 62 -2.98 7.97 -12.71
CA GLU A 62 -2.39 9.13 -12.02
C GLU A 62 -3.43 9.99 -11.27
N ARG A 63 -4.74 9.72 -11.44
CA ARG A 63 -5.76 10.47 -10.70
C ARG A 63 -5.69 10.16 -9.20
N ASN A 64 -5.71 11.22 -8.40
CA ASN A 64 -5.76 11.18 -6.93
C ASN A 64 -4.68 10.30 -6.28
N PRO A 65 -3.38 10.59 -6.51
CA PRO A 65 -2.32 9.85 -5.85
C PRO A 65 -2.39 10.11 -4.35
N PHE A 66 -2.08 9.08 -3.56
CA PHE A 66 -2.10 9.19 -2.11
C PHE A 66 -0.92 8.46 -1.48
N VAL A 67 -0.61 8.81 -0.24
CA VAL A 67 0.26 8.05 0.64
C VAL A 67 -0.55 7.47 1.78
N LEU A 68 -0.18 6.27 2.18
CA LEU A 68 -0.83 5.55 3.26
C LEU A 68 0.06 5.55 4.49
N VAL A 69 -0.51 5.81 5.65
CA VAL A 69 0.15 5.70 6.95
C VAL A 69 -0.63 4.69 7.76
N LEU A 70 -0.01 3.54 8.00
CA LEU A 70 -0.56 2.46 8.82
C LEU A 70 0.13 2.46 10.17
N VAL A 71 -0.66 2.58 11.24
CA VAL A 71 -0.16 2.57 12.61
C VAL A 71 -0.85 1.48 13.40
N ASP A 72 -0.05 0.59 13.96
CA ASP A 72 -0.49 -0.31 15.02
C ASP A 72 -0.40 0.42 16.36
N GLY A 73 -1.54 0.95 16.79
CA GLY A 73 -1.68 1.78 17.98
C GLY A 73 -1.61 1.01 19.30
N ASP A 74 -1.59 -0.33 19.27
CA ASP A 74 -1.33 -1.12 20.48
C ASP A 74 0.15 -0.99 20.90
N GLY A 75 1.07 -0.90 19.93
CA GLY A 75 2.50 -0.65 20.18
C GLY A 75 2.94 0.80 20.04
N TYR A 76 2.33 1.57 19.14
CA TYR A 76 2.70 2.98 18.87
C TYR A 76 1.78 3.93 19.63
N VAL A 77 2.02 4.04 20.93
CA VAL A 77 1.26 4.92 21.82
C VAL A 77 1.69 6.38 21.64
N PHE A 78 0.73 7.30 21.55
CA PHE A 78 0.99 8.74 21.47
C PHE A 78 1.66 9.30 22.72
N ASN A 79 2.45 10.38 22.56
CA ASN A 79 3.16 11.04 23.63
C ASN A 79 2.25 11.35 24.84
N GLU A 80 2.75 11.13 26.07
CA GLU A 80 1.99 11.35 27.31
C GLU A 80 1.40 12.76 27.44
N SER A 81 2.12 13.79 26.96
CA SER A 81 1.65 15.18 26.99
C SER A 81 0.42 15.41 26.10
N LEU A 82 0.28 14.64 25.02
CA LEU A 82 -0.90 14.67 24.15
C LEU A 82 -2.05 13.90 24.78
N ILE A 83 -1.78 12.70 25.29
CA ILE A 83 -2.82 11.88 25.95
C ILE A 83 -3.44 12.65 27.12
N ALA A 84 -2.63 13.33 27.92
CA ALA A 84 -3.07 14.12 29.07
C ALA A 84 -4.05 15.25 28.69
N GLN A 85 -3.96 15.79 27.48
CA GLN A 85 -4.82 16.87 26.97
C GLN A 85 -6.16 16.38 26.39
N ARG A 86 -6.41 15.06 26.37
CA ARG A 86 -7.66 14.44 25.92
C ARG A 86 -8.05 14.93 24.51
N ALA A 87 -9.14 15.66 24.34
CA ALA A 87 -9.63 16.11 23.03
C ALA A 87 -8.63 17.05 22.32
N GLU A 88 -8.10 18.07 23.01
CA GLU A 88 -7.10 18.99 22.42
C GLU A 88 -5.82 18.26 22.04
N GLY A 89 -5.44 17.27 22.85
CA GLY A 89 -4.34 16.37 22.58
C GLY A 89 -4.54 15.52 21.32
N GLY A 90 -5.75 15.03 21.10
CA GLY A 90 -6.12 14.31 19.88
C GLY A 90 -5.97 15.16 18.63
N SER A 91 -6.41 16.42 18.69
CA SER A 91 -6.23 17.36 17.58
C SER A 91 -4.75 17.64 17.31
N SER A 92 -4.00 17.94 18.37
CA SER A 92 -2.57 18.23 18.31
C SER A 92 -1.77 17.03 17.79
N ALA A 93 -2.12 15.82 18.20
CA ALA A 93 -1.50 14.59 17.73
C ALA A 93 -1.74 14.37 16.22
N ALA A 94 -2.97 14.59 15.75
CA ALA A 94 -3.29 14.48 14.32
C ALA A 94 -2.50 15.49 13.49
N GLN A 95 -2.39 16.73 13.97
CA GLN A 95 -1.63 17.80 13.33
C GLN A 95 -0.13 17.47 13.28
N MET A 96 0.48 17.14 14.42
CA MET A 96 1.91 16.83 14.48
C MET A 96 2.29 15.63 13.61
N LEU A 97 1.48 14.56 13.63
CA LEU A 97 1.69 13.41 12.75
C LEU A 97 1.63 13.84 11.27
N ASN A 98 0.62 14.64 10.89
CA ASN A 98 0.51 15.15 9.53
C ASN A 98 1.68 16.06 9.13
N ASP A 99 2.18 16.88 10.03
CA ASP A 99 3.30 17.78 9.77
C ASP A 99 4.60 17.02 9.53
N GLU A 100 4.89 15.98 10.33
CA GLU A 100 6.01 15.05 10.12
C GLU A 100 5.89 14.32 8.77
N ILE A 101 4.70 13.78 8.46
CA ILE A 101 4.45 13.12 7.17
C ILE A 101 4.68 14.10 6.03
N LYS A 102 4.11 15.31 6.07
CA LYS A 102 4.27 16.32 5.02
C LYS A 102 5.73 16.75 4.86
N ALA A 103 6.49 16.88 5.95
CA ALA A 103 7.93 17.16 5.88
C ALA A 103 8.68 16.03 5.19
N SER A 104 8.33 14.78 5.48
CA SER A 104 8.87 13.60 4.83
C SER A 104 8.52 13.53 3.34
N LEU A 105 7.26 13.85 2.98
CA LEU A 105 6.81 13.86 1.58
C LEU A 105 7.53 14.91 0.74
N ARG A 106 7.77 16.12 1.27
CA ARG A 106 8.54 17.15 0.56
C ARG A 106 9.96 16.66 0.21
N ARG A 107 10.61 15.93 1.11
CA ARG A 107 11.93 15.32 0.84
C ARG A 107 11.88 14.25 -0.25
N LYS A 108 10.72 13.61 -0.43
CA LYS A 108 10.49 12.54 -1.42
C LYS A 108 9.86 13.02 -2.73
N GLY A 109 9.51 14.30 -2.86
CA GLY A 109 8.79 14.84 -4.03
C GLY A 109 7.34 14.36 -4.14
N LEU A 110 6.71 14.01 -3.02
CA LEU A 110 5.36 13.44 -2.94
C LEU A 110 4.35 14.37 -2.27
N GLU A 111 4.65 15.67 -2.16
CA GLU A 111 3.78 16.67 -1.52
C GLU A 111 2.44 16.90 -2.23
N HIS A 112 2.33 16.47 -3.49
CA HIS A 112 1.10 16.50 -4.29
C HIS A 112 0.12 15.36 -3.93
N CYS A 113 0.57 14.35 -3.19
CA CYS A 113 -0.25 13.21 -2.79
C CYS A 113 -1.18 13.55 -1.62
N GLN A 114 -2.39 13.00 -1.61
CA GLN A 114 -3.25 13.02 -0.44
C GLN A 114 -2.65 12.15 0.69
N VAL A 115 -2.85 12.54 1.94
CA VAL A 115 -2.37 11.79 3.11
C VAL A 115 -3.54 11.01 3.71
N MET A 116 -3.43 9.68 3.72
CA MET A 116 -4.39 8.78 4.35
C MET A 116 -3.75 8.14 5.58
N VAL A 117 -4.31 8.39 6.77
CA VAL A 117 -3.81 7.87 8.04
C VAL A 117 -4.81 6.89 8.63
N ARG A 118 -4.35 5.70 8.98
CA ARG A 118 -5.16 4.62 9.57
C ARG A 118 -4.44 4.06 10.80
N ILE A 119 -5.00 4.32 11.97
CA ILE A 119 -4.52 3.82 13.25
C ILE A 119 -5.52 2.80 13.78
N TYR A 120 -5.02 1.62 14.16
CA TYR A 120 -5.83 0.55 14.74
C TYR A 120 -5.29 0.20 16.11
N ALA A 121 -6.16 0.15 17.12
CA ALA A 121 -5.78 -0.29 18.45
C ALA A 121 -6.97 -0.95 19.16
N ASN A 122 -6.68 -1.81 20.12
CA ASN A 122 -7.63 -2.21 21.14
C ASN A 122 -7.82 -1.04 22.13
N VAL A 123 -8.75 -0.13 21.84
CA VAL A 123 -8.92 1.11 22.63
C VAL A 123 -9.24 0.82 24.09
N PHE A 124 -9.97 -0.26 24.36
CA PHE A 124 -10.24 -0.71 25.72
C PHE A 124 -8.96 -1.13 26.45
N GLY A 125 -8.16 -1.99 25.82
CA GLY A 125 -6.87 -2.46 26.36
C GLY A 125 -5.91 -1.31 26.58
N LEU A 126 -5.77 -0.43 25.58
CA LEU A 126 -4.92 0.76 25.65
C LEU A 126 -5.36 1.73 26.73
N SER A 127 -6.66 2.03 26.85
CA SER A 127 -7.19 2.91 27.92
C SER A 127 -6.89 2.35 29.31
N LYS A 128 -7.03 1.03 29.50
CA LYS A 128 -6.71 0.34 30.75
C LYS A 128 -5.20 0.40 31.06
N ALA A 129 -4.35 0.21 30.05
CA ALA A 129 -2.90 0.30 30.21
C ALA A 129 -2.45 1.72 30.57
N LEU A 130 -3.02 2.75 29.94
CA LEU A 130 -2.75 4.16 30.27
C LEU A 130 -3.24 4.55 31.66
N SER A 131 -4.40 4.05 32.10
CA SER A 131 -4.92 4.31 33.46
C SER A 131 -4.00 3.74 34.54
N LYS A 132 -3.42 2.54 34.33
CA LYS A 132 -2.49 1.92 35.29
C LYS A 132 -1.23 2.75 35.56
N VAL A 133 -0.77 3.51 34.57
CA VAL A 133 0.41 4.38 34.67
C VAL A 133 0.05 5.84 34.97
N GLY A 134 -1.22 6.13 35.29
CA GLY A 134 -1.68 7.47 35.64
C GLY A 134 -1.83 8.44 34.46
N LEU A 135 -1.77 7.95 33.22
CA LEU A 135 -1.89 8.78 32.01
C LEU A 135 -3.32 8.82 31.43
N GLY A 136 -4.14 7.82 31.78
CA GLY A 136 -5.51 7.69 31.30
C GLY A 136 -6.54 7.86 32.42
N GLY A 137 -7.76 8.24 32.04
CA GLY A 137 -8.90 8.21 32.97
C GLY A 137 -9.29 6.78 33.33
N ASN A 138 -10.03 6.62 34.43
CA ASN A 138 -10.45 5.32 34.98
C ASN A 138 -11.55 4.62 34.15
N GLU A 139 -12.11 5.30 33.15
CA GLU A 139 -13.12 4.75 32.26
C GLU A 139 -12.54 3.74 31.27
N SER A 140 -13.33 2.72 30.95
CA SER A 140 -12.92 1.61 30.06
C SER A 140 -12.53 2.05 28.64
N ARG A 141 -13.00 3.21 28.18
CA ARG A 141 -12.61 3.84 26.91
C ARG A 141 -12.27 5.33 27.14
N SER A 142 -11.43 5.62 28.13
CA SER A 142 -11.07 6.99 28.50
C SER A 142 -10.39 7.79 27.37
N LEU A 143 -9.86 7.11 26.34
CA LEU A 143 -9.34 7.72 25.11
C LEU A 143 -10.41 8.21 24.12
N GLY A 144 -11.71 7.96 24.36
CA GLY A 144 -12.79 8.35 23.45
C GLY A 144 -12.72 9.82 22.97
N PRO A 145 -12.57 10.81 23.86
CA PRO A 145 -12.44 12.22 23.46
C PRO A 145 -11.18 12.51 22.62
N PHE A 146 -10.06 11.87 22.93
CA PHE A 146 -8.82 11.98 22.15
C PHE A 146 -9.03 11.47 20.73
N ILE A 147 -9.59 10.26 20.60
CA ILE A 147 -9.84 9.60 19.31
C ILE A 147 -10.84 10.39 18.48
N ALA A 148 -11.95 10.83 19.10
CA ALA A 148 -12.96 11.63 18.40
C ALA A 148 -12.37 12.94 17.85
N SER A 149 -11.49 13.60 18.62
CA SER A 149 -10.85 14.83 18.18
C SER A 149 -9.77 14.60 17.12
N PHE A 150 -9.01 13.51 17.23
CA PHE A 150 -8.06 13.09 16.20
C PHE A 150 -8.75 12.84 14.85
N ASN A 151 -9.86 12.08 14.86
CA ASN A 151 -10.58 11.69 13.65
C ASN A 151 -11.23 12.86 12.90
N ARG A 152 -11.65 13.92 13.61
CA ARG A 152 -12.29 15.09 12.98
C ARG A 152 -11.31 16.09 12.38
N CYS A 153 -10.00 15.95 12.59
CA CYS A 153 -9.01 16.93 12.15
C CYS A 153 -8.76 16.91 10.63
N TYR A 154 -8.75 15.73 10.01
CA TYR A 154 -8.52 15.57 8.58
C TYR A 154 -9.43 14.48 8.01
N GLY A 155 -10.00 14.73 6.82
CA GLY A 155 -11.02 13.84 6.24
C GLY A 155 -10.56 12.42 5.89
N LEU A 156 -9.25 12.16 5.80
CA LEU A 156 -8.67 10.82 5.55
C LEU A 156 -7.82 10.30 6.72
N THR A 157 -8.02 10.85 7.91
CA THR A 157 -7.31 10.45 9.13
C THR A 157 -8.27 9.78 10.09
N GLU A 158 -7.99 8.53 10.43
CA GLU A 158 -8.84 7.73 11.29
C GLU A 158 -8.03 6.93 12.31
N PHE A 159 -8.49 6.97 13.55
CA PHE A 159 -8.14 6.10 14.66
C PHE A 159 -9.38 5.26 14.98
N VAL A 160 -9.24 3.95 14.79
CA VAL A 160 -10.33 2.98 14.87
C VAL A 160 -10.11 2.02 16.04
N ASP A 161 -11.16 1.81 16.85
CA ASP A 161 -11.20 0.73 17.84
C ASP A 161 -11.30 -0.61 17.11
N ALA A 162 -10.22 -1.39 17.13
CA ALA A 162 -10.14 -2.70 16.51
C ALA A 162 -10.89 -3.78 17.33
N GLY A 163 -11.39 -3.44 18.52
CA GLY A 163 -12.03 -4.37 19.44
C GLY A 163 -11.03 -5.00 20.42
N GLN A 164 -11.57 -5.83 21.32
CA GLN A 164 -10.83 -6.28 22.51
C GLN A 164 -10.01 -7.56 22.31
N LEU A 165 -10.24 -8.28 21.21
CA LEU A 165 -9.52 -9.52 20.95
C LEU A 165 -8.08 -9.20 20.55
N LYS A 166 -7.17 -10.06 21.01
CA LYS A 166 -5.76 -9.99 20.65
C LYS A 166 -5.62 -10.11 19.12
N GLU A 167 -4.64 -9.40 18.56
CA GLU A 167 -4.29 -9.42 17.13
C GLU A 167 -5.34 -8.78 16.19
N ASN A 168 -6.41 -8.16 16.71
CA ASN A 168 -7.38 -7.46 15.87
C ASN A 168 -6.79 -6.24 15.16
N ALA A 169 -5.89 -5.50 15.83
CA ALA A 169 -5.15 -4.40 15.22
C ALA A 169 -4.28 -4.93 14.07
N ASP A 170 -3.48 -5.96 14.36
CA ASP A 170 -2.57 -6.59 13.40
C ASP A 170 -3.30 -7.18 12.21
N PHE A 171 -4.45 -7.80 12.44
CA PHE A 171 -5.30 -8.31 11.37
C PHE A 171 -5.69 -7.19 10.39
N LYS A 172 -6.08 -6.00 10.88
CA LYS A 172 -6.47 -4.86 10.05
C LYS A 172 -5.27 -4.23 9.34
N VAL A 173 -4.17 -4.01 10.06
CA VAL A 173 -2.94 -3.42 9.49
C VAL A 173 -2.40 -4.30 8.38
N ARG A 174 -2.30 -5.62 8.59
CA ARG A 174 -1.83 -6.58 7.56
C ARG A 174 -2.74 -6.59 6.34
N ALA A 175 -4.06 -6.59 6.52
CA ALA A 175 -5.01 -6.57 5.41
C ALA A 175 -4.85 -5.32 4.52
N LEU A 176 -4.70 -4.14 5.15
CA LEU A 176 -4.52 -2.89 4.41
C LEU A 176 -3.15 -2.77 3.76
N LEU A 177 -2.10 -3.25 4.43
CA LEU A 177 -0.76 -3.30 3.86
C LEU A 177 -0.77 -4.10 2.55
N ARG A 178 -1.33 -5.31 2.57
CA ARG A 178 -1.46 -6.16 1.38
C ARG A 178 -2.28 -5.50 0.27
N LEU A 179 -3.37 -4.83 0.61
CA LEU A 179 -4.24 -4.18 -0.36
C LEU A 179 -3.55 -3.01 -1.09
N TYR A 180 -2.74 -2.23 -0.36
CA TYR A 180 -2.18 -0.97 -0.87
C TYR A 180 -0.72 -1.04 -1.29
N ALA A 181 0.02 -2.09 -0.90
CA ALA A 181 1.41 -2.28 -1.28
C ALA A 181 1.61 -2.19 -2.80
N ASP A 182 0.77 -2.90 -3.56
CA ASP A 182 0.83 -2.94 -5.04
C ASP A 182 -0.17 -1.98 -5.71
N ASN A 183 -0.85 -1.13 -4.95
CA ASN A 183 -1.77 -0.16 -5.52
C ASN A 183 -1.00 0.95 -6.24
N ALA A 184 -1.31 1.17 -7.52
CA ALA A 184 -0.64 2.15 -8.38
C ALA A 184 -0.86 3.61 -7.96
N GLN A 185 -2.00 3.93 -7.35
CA GLN A 185 -2.32 5.27 -6.83
C GLN A 185 -1.66 5.52 -5.47
N CYS A 186 -1.39 4.45 -4.70
CA CYS A 186 -0.62 4.55 -3.46
C CYS A 186 0.86 4.78 -3.81
N LYS A 187 1.36 5.99 -3.66
CA LYS A 187 2.74 6.32 -4.05
C LYS A 187 3.76 6.00 -2.96
N HIS A 188 3.33 5.93 -1.70
CA HIS A 188 4.20 5.60 -0.58
C HIS A 188 3.40 5.06 0.61
N VAL A 189 4.04 4.19 1.40
CA VAL A 189 3.49 3.59 2.61
C VAL A 189 4.43 3.86 3.78
N TYR A 190 3.91 4.54 4.80
CA TYR A 190 4.54 4.62 6.12
C TYR A 190 3.94 3.55 7.02
N LEU A 191 4.79 2.76 7.69
CA LEU A 191 4.35 1.71 8.59
C LEU A 191 4.95 1.89 9.99
N ALA A 192 4.08 2.13 10.96
CA ALA A 192 4.39 2.15 12.39
C ALA A 192 3.88 0.86 13.03
N ALA A 193 4.62 -0.23 12.81
CA ALA A 193 4.27 -1.56 13.33
C ALA A 193 5.50 -2.37 13.80
N CYS A 194 6.68 -1.74 13.85
CA CYS A 194 7.97 -2.40 14.10
C CYS A 194 8.22 -2.91 15.53
N HIS A 195 7.20 -2.91 16.39
CA HIS A 195 7.27 -3.48 17.73
C HIS A 195 6.93 -4.99 17.74
N ASP A 196 6.28 -5.49 16.68
CA ASP A 196 5.94 -6.91 16.52
C ASP A 196 6.61 -7.50 15.27
N VAL A 197 7.46 -8.51 15.47
CA VAL A 197 8.13 -9.23 14.39
C VAL A 197 7.16 -9.97 13.46
N GLY A 198 5.90 -10.17 13.88
CA GLY A 198 4.84 -10.74 13.07
C GLY A 198 4.54 -9.99 11.77
N TYR A 199 4.93 -8.71 11.66
CA TYR A 199 4.79 -7.92 10.43
C TYR A 199 5.89 -8.18 9.40
N ILE A 200 7.01 -8.80 9.76
CA ILE A 200 8.15 -9.03 8.85
C ILE A 200 7.73 -9.90 7.67
N SER A 201 6.92 -10.92 7.89
CA SER A 201 6.46 -11.81 6.82
C SER A 201 5.65 -11.07 5.75
N GLU A 202 4.92 -10.01 6.13
CA GLU A 202 4.17 -9.18 5.17
C GLU A 202 5.05 -8.20 4.41
N LEU A 203 6.17 -7.79 5.00
CA LEU A 203 7.11 -6.84 4.41
C LEU A 203 8.19 -7.53 3.57
N ALA A 204 8.46 -8.81 3.84
CA ALA A 204 9.49 -9.59 3.14
C ALA A 204 9.35 -9.55 1.59
N PRO A 205 8.15 -9.60 0.98
CA PRO A 205 8.00 -9.45 -0.47
C PRO A 205 8.48 -8.10 -1.02
N PHE A 206 8.56 -7.06 -0.18
CA PHE A 206 8.92 -5.69 -0.54
C PHE A 206 10.32 -5.28 -0.06
N MET A 207 11.15 -6.26 0.31
CA MET A 207 12.53 -6.04 0.76
C MET A 207 13.33 -5.19 -0.25
N GLY A 208 14.06 -4.20 0.25
CA GLY A 208 14.85 -3.25 -0.54
C GLY A 208 14.04 -2.11 -1.18
N ASN A 209 12.71 -2.09 -1.06
CA ASN A 209 11.87 -1.08 -1.69
C ASN A 209 11.70 0.18 -0.82
N SER A 210 12.81 0.89 -0.57
CA SER A 210 12.82 2.15 0.18
C SER A 210 12.11 3.31 -0.53
N ALA A 211 11.92 3.22 -1.85
CA ALA A 211 11.15 4.19 -2.61
C ALA A 211 9.65 4.15 -2.26
N LYS A 212 9.11 2.95 -1.98
CA LYS A 212 7.69 2.74 -1.67
C LYS A 212 7.42 2.68 -0.16
N PHE A 213 8.35 2.19 0.66
CA PHE A 213 8.11 1.92 2.08
C PHE A 213 9.06 2.69 3.00
N THR A 214 8.47 3.31 4.03
CA THR A 214 9.19 3.86 5.19
C THR A 214 8.65 3.25 6.47
N LEU A 215 9.52 2.68 7.29
CA LEU A 215 9.23 2.24 8.64
C LEU A 215 9.36 3.41 9.60
N ILE A 216 8.33 3.64 10.40
CA ILE A 216 8.37 4.67 11.45
C ILE A 216 9.01 4.04 12.67
N ASN A 217 10.06 4.66 13.21
CA ASN A 217 10.66 4.28 14.47
C ASN A 217 10.27 5.29 15.57
N SER A 218 10.24 4.83 16.82
CA SER A 218 10.11 5.67 18.00
C SER A 218 10.97 5.12 19.14
N PRO A 219 11.66 5.95 19.93
CA PRO A 219 12.47 5.48 21.06
C PRO A 219 11.68 4.66 22.10
N GLY A 220 10.36 4.89 22.20
CA GLY A 220 9.50 4.18 23.14
C GLY A 220 9.06 2.79 22.70
N ILE A 221 9.45 2.32 21.52
CA ILE A 221 9.12 0.97 21.03
C ILE A 221 10.35 0.07 21.02
N HIS A 222 10.13 -1.24 21.12
CA HIS A 222 11.19 -2.22 20.89
C HIS A 222 11.35 -2.46 19.39
N PHE A 223 12.19 -1.64 18.73
CA PHE A 223 12.48 -1.80 17.30
C PHE A 223 13.41 -3.01 17.09
N HIS A 224 12.90 -4.06 16.46
CA HIS A 224 13.68 -5.27 16.23
C HIS A 224 14.65 -5.11 15.04
N GLU A 225 15.89 -5.60 15.17
CA GLU A 225 16.94 -5.49 14.14
C GLU A 225 16.56 -6.13 12.79
N GLU A 226 15.61 -7.08 12.78
CA GLU A 226 15.14 -7.73 11.55
C GLU A 226 14.43 -6.74 10.62
N PHE A 227 13.83 -5.67 11.16
CA PHE A 227 13.24 -4.61 10.34
C PHE A 227 14.31 -3.81 9.59
N THR A 228 15.50 -3.62 10.17
CA THR A 228 16.63 -2.97 9.49
C THR A 228 17.12 -3.80 8.31
N LYS A 229 17.08 -5.14 8.42
CA LYS A 229 17.47 -6.07 7.34
C LYS A 229 16.56 -6.00 6.11
N LEU A 230 15.37 -5.41 6.24
CA LEU A 230 14.45 -5.24 5.11
C LEU A 230 14.91 -4.17 4.10
N GLY A 231 15.87 -3.32 4.44
CA GLY A 231 16.39 -2.29 3.51
C GLY A 231 15.36 -1.22 3.11
N MET A 232 14.34 -1.00 3.94
CA MET A 232 13.34 0.06 3.76
C MET A 232 13.84 1.39 4.38
N GLY A 233 13.23 2.51 4.02
CA GLY A 233 13.50 3.78 4.71
C GLY A 233 13.12 3.67 6.19
N ILE A 234 13.88 4.27 7.09
CA ILE A 234 13.52 4.35 8.52
C ILE A 234 13.51 5.82 8.91
N GLU A 235 12.40 6.29 9.48
CA GLU A 235 12.24 7.67 9.93
C GLU A 235 11.67 7.73 11.34
N GLU A 236 12.10 8.72 12.12
CA GLU A 236 11.64 8.94 13.48
C GLU A 236 10.70 10.15 13.51
N PHE A 237 9.46 9.96 13.98
CA PHE A 237 8.47 11.04 14.12
C PHE A 237 8.48 11.56 15.55
N ARG A 238 9.40 12.50 15.81
CA ARG A 238 9.70 12.98 17.16
C ARG A 238 8.50 13.70 17.78
N GLY A 239 8.24 13.42 19.05
CA GLY A 239 7.17 14.05 19.82
C GLY A 239 5.75 13.54 19.50
N VAL A 240 5.55 12.80 18.41
CA VAL A 240 4.25 12.19 18.08
C VAL A 240 3.98 11.00 19.00
N PHE A 241 4.91 10.04 19.02
CA PHE A 241 4.82 8.84 19.85
C PHE A 241 5.64 9.00 21.13
N ARG A 242 5.36 8.13 22.10
CA ARG A 242 6.13 8.10 23.35
C ARG A 242 7.58 7.74 23.09
N SER A 243 8.47 8.38 23.83
CA SER A 243 9.90 8.07 23.89
C SER A 243 10.23 6.98 24.92
N THR A 244 9.29 6.67 25.80
CA THR A 244 9.42 5.64 26.84
C THR A 244 8.35 4.54 26.65
N PRO A 245 8.70 3.26 26.81
CA PRO A 245 7.74 2.18 26.76
C PRO A 245 6.61 2.34 27.79
N LEU A 246 5.43 1.82 27.46
CA LEU A 246 4.33 1.70 28.43
C LEU A 246 4.61 0.50 29.34
N GLU A 247 5.03 0.75 30.58
CA GLU A 247 5.29 -0.32 31.56
C GLU A 247 4.05 -1.22 31.72
N GLY A 248 4.23 -2.53 31.51
CA GLY A 248 3.16 -3.53 31.56
C GLY A 248 2.65 -4.02 30.19
N SER A 249 3.14 -3.46 29.07
CA SER A 249 3.03 -4.11 27.76
C SER A 249 4.07 -5.23 27.67
N LEU A 250 3.76 -6.40 28.22
CA LEU A 250 4.63 -7.57 28.05
C LEU A 250 4.78 -7.88 26.55
N PRO A 251 5.99 -8.06 26.04
CA PRO A 251 6.18 -8.48 24.66
C PRO A 251 5.49 -9.83 24.43
N PHE A 252 4.82 -9.95 23.29
CA PHE A 252 4.29 -11.21 22.80
C PHE A 252 5.40 -12.27 22.78
N ARG A 253 5.24 -13.33 23.58
CA ARG A 253 6.03 -14.55 23.43
C ARG A 253 5.24 -15.48 22.50
N PRO A 254 5.76 -15.84 21.31
CA PRO A 254 5.12 -16.86 20.49
C PRO A 254 5.05 -18.15 21.31
N LEU A 255 3.85 -18.71 21.45
CA LEU A 255 3.71 -20.09 21.89
C LEU A 255 4.29 -20.97 20.79
N THR A 256 5.54 -21.40 20.98
CA THR A 256 6.08 -22.50 20.18
C THR A 256 5.16 -23.69 20.37
N SER A 257 4.59 -24.18 19.26
CA SER A 257 3.84 -25.43 19.19
C SER A 257 4.58 -26.51 19.97
N HIS A 258 4.06 -26.87 21.15
CA HIS A 258 4.56 -28.02 21.87
C HIS A 258 4.15 -29.26 21.08
N ASN A 259 5.15 -29.85 20.45
CA ASN A 259 5.12 -31.17 19.86
C ASN A 259 4.52 -32.14 20.89
N VAL A 260 3.28 -32.59 20.66
CA VAL A 260 2.60 -33.58 21.49
C VAL A 260 3.24 -34.94 21.15
N ASN A 261 4.38 -35.22 21.75
CA ASN A 261 4.89 -36.58 21.79
C ASN A 261 4.37 -37.24 23.07
N ALA A 262 3.20 -37.87 22.94
CA ALA A 262 2.58 -38.64 23.99
C ALA A 262 3.48 -39.83 24.34
N LYS A 263 4.14 -39.77 25.51
CA LYS A 263 4.60 -40.97 26.20
C LYS A 263 3.56 -41.34 27.26
N SER A 264 2.84 -42.41 26.96
CA SER A 264 1.96 -43.13 27.88
C SER A 264 2.73 -43.59 29.12
N ALA A 265 2.34 -43.09 30.29
CA ALA A 265 2.67 -43.69 31.57
C ALA A 265 1.34 -44.04 32.27
N THR A 266 1.02 -45.32 32.26
CA THR A 266 -0.12 -45.93 32.94
C THR A 266 0.12 -45.82 34.45
N GLN A 267 -0.72 -45.08 35.17
CA GLN A 267 -0.80 -45.15 36.63
C GLN A 267 -2.14 -45.75 37.06
N ALA A 268 -2.04 -46.75 37.92
CA ALA A 268 -3.11 -47.59 38.43
C ALA A 268 -4.08 -46.82 39.34
N ILE A 269 -5.35 -47.20 39.27
CA ILE A 269 -6.47 -46.68 40.07
C ILE A 269 -6.50 -47.40 41.43
N PRO A 270 -6.58 -46.70 42.58
CA PRO A 270 -6.88 -47.34 43.86
C PRO A 270 -8.41 -47.44 44.09
N PRO A 271 -8.89 -48.43 44.87
CA PRO A 271 -10.31 -48.76 44.96
C PRO A 271 -11.10 -47.82 45.88
N ALA A 272 -12.39 -47.69 45.57
CA ALA A 272 -13.37 -46.87 46.26
C ALA A 272 -13.71 -47.40 47.67
N LYS A 273 -13.82 -46.50 48.65
CA LYS A 273 -14.40 -46.79 49.97
C LYS A 273 -15.93 -46.74 49.90
N GLN A 274 -16.59 -47.80 50.38
CA GLN A 274 -18.04 -47.83 50.64
C GLN A 274 -18.40 -47.04 51.91
N PRO A 275 -19.61 -46.46 52.00
CA PRO A 275 -20.08 -45.79 53.21
C PRO A 275 -20.69 -46.81 54.20
N LEU A 276 -20.38 -46.65 55.50
CA LEU A 276 -21.10 -47.33 56.58
C LEU A 276 -22.48 -46.69 56.76
N VAL A 277 -23.50 -47.55 56.75
CA VAL A 277 -24.85 -47.26 57.28
C VAL A 277 -24.94 -47.97 58.63
N SER A 278 -25.35 -47.19 59.66
CA SER A 278 -25.75 -47.55 61.04
C SER A 278 -24.72 -48.26 61.92
#